data_AF-A0A9X3BZ82-F1
#
_entry.id   AF-A0A9X3BZ82-F1
#
_cell.length_a   1.000
_cell.length_b   1.000
_cell.length_c   1.000
_cell.angle_alpha   90.00
_cell.angle_beta   90.00
_cell.angle_gamma   90.00
#
_symmetry.space_group_name_H-M   'P 1'
#
loop_
_entity.id
_entity.type
_entity.pdbx_description
1 polymer ?
#
loop_
_entity_poly.entity_id
_entity_poly.type
_entity_poly.pdbx_seq_one_letter_code
_entity_poly.pdbx_strand_id
1 'polypeptide(L)'
;AIAWEAGVELTLADFTRVGKKVPHLADVKPFGAYVMKHVDEIGGVPVVMRALLDAGLLHGDCLTVTGETMAENLAHIEPPDPDGKVLRAMNNPIHPTGGITILHGSLAPEGAVVKSAGFDSDVFEGTARVFERERAALDALEDGTITHGDV
;
A
#
# COMPACT_ATOMS: atom_id res chain seq x y z
N ALA A 1 -8.36 9.33 10.95
CA ALA A 1 -7.67 9.76 12.19
C ALA A 1 -6.84 11.02 11.94
N ILE A 2 -5.65 10.94 11.33
CA ILE A 2 -4.76 12.12 11.16
C ILE A 2 -5.44 13.27 10.40
N ALA A 3 -6.04 13.02 9.23
CA ALA A 3 -6.73 14.05 8.46
C ALA A 3 -7.89 14.71 9.24
N TRP A 4 -8.67 13.90 9.96
CA TRP A 4 -9.76 14.37 10.82
C TRP A 4 -9.26 15.32 11.91
N GLU A 5 -8.19 14.96 12.63
CA GLU A 5 -7.59 15.84 13.65
C GLU A 5 -7.02 17.14 13.05
N ALA A 6 -6.59 17.09 11.78
CA ALA A 6 -6.15 18.26 11.04
C ALA A 6 -7.31 19.07 10.42
N GLY A 7 -8.57 18.64 10.59
CA GLY A 7 -9.74 19.29 9.98
C GLY A 7 -9.83 19.13 8.45
N VAL A 8 -9.19 18.10 7.89
CA VAL A 8 -9.18 17.79 6.45
C VAL A 8 -10.05 16.57 6.19
N GLU A 9 -10.98 16.69 5.23
CA GLU A 9 -11.79 15.55 4.79
C GLU A 9 -10.92 14.55 4.01
N LEU A 10 -10.99 13.28 4.41
CA LEU A 10 -10.33 12.17 3.73
C LEU A 10 -11.22 10.93 3.81
N THR A 11 -11.60 10.38 2.67
CA THR A 11 -12.56 9.28 2.54
C THR A 11 -11.93 8.03 1.92
N LEU A 12 -12.60 6.88 2.00
CA LEU A 12 -12.16 5.67 1.29
C LEU A 12 -12.11 5.85 -0.25
N ALA A 13 -12.94 6.75 -0.80
CA ALA A 13 -12.90 7.07 -2.22
C ALA A 13 -11.57 7.73 -2.63
N ASP A 14 -10.94 8.50 -1.73
CA ASP A 14 -9.64 9.12 -2.00
C ASP A 14 -8.52 8.09 -2.11
N PHE A 15 -8.52 7.06 -1.25
CA PHE A 15 -7.59 5.93 -1.35
C PHE A 15 -7.76 5.19 -2.67
N THR A 16 -9.00 4.98 -3.12
CA THR A 16 -9.28 4.38 -4.43
C THR A 16 -8.75 5.26 -5.57
N ARG A 17 -9.01 6.56 -5.51
CA ARG A 17 -8.61 7.54 -6.54
C ARG A 17 -7.10 7.65 -6.69
N VAL A 18 -6.36 7.62 -5.58
CA VAL A 18 -4.88 7.65 -5.58
C VAL A 18 -4.31 6.28 -5.95
N GLY A 19 -4.81 5.19 -5.36
CA GLY A 19 -4.32 3.83 -5.60
C GLY A 19 -4.44 3.37 -7.05
N LYS A 20 -5.44 3.86 -7.80
CA LYS A 20 -5.57 3.61 -9.25
C LYS A 20 -4.46 4.23 -10.11
N LYS A 21 -3.77 5.26 -9.59
CA LYS A 21 -2.76 6.03 -10.34
C LYS A 21 -1.33 5.68 -9.92
N VAL A 22 -1.14 5.27 -8.67
CA VAL A 22 0.19 5.05 -8.09
C VAL A 22 0.54 3.56 -8.17
N PRO A 23 1.61 3.18 -8.90
CA PRO A 23 2.01 1.78 -9.02
C PRO A 23 2.61 1.23 -7.73
N HIS A 24 2.55 -0.10 -7.56
CA HIS A 24 3.24 -0.80 -6.49
C HIS A 24 4.71 -1.05 -6.88
N LEU A 25 5.65 -0.34 -6.26
CA LEU A 25 7.07 -0.38 -6.62
C LEU A 25 7.96 -1.17 -5.64
N ALA A 26 7.60 -1.21 -4.36
CA ALA A 26 8.50 -1.68 -3.31
C ALA A 26 8.38 -3.20 -3.07
N ASP A 27 9.46 -3.93 -3.28
CA ASP A 27 9.55 -5.38 -3.04
C ASP A 27 9.86 -5.67 -1.56
N VAL A 28 8.97 -5.27 -0.67
CA VAL A 28 9.21 -5.33 0.79
C VAL A 28 8.30 -6.30 1.51
N LYS A 29 8.82 -6.90 2.58
CA LYS A 29 8.06 -7.75 3.50
C LYS A 29 6.81 -7.05 4.02
N PRO A 30 5.72 -7.79 4.28
CA PRO A 30 5.66 -9.25 4.42
C PRO A 30 5.51 -10.06 3.11
N PHE A 31 5.28 -9.40 1.96
CA PHE A 31 5.03 -10.10 0.69
C PHE A 31 6.23 -10.08 -0.27
N GLY A 32 7.11 -9.09 -0.11
CA GLY A 32 8.34 -8.98 -0.89
C GLY A 32 9.58 -9.55 -0.20
N ALA A 33 10.71 -9.48 -0.91
CA ALA A 33 11.97 -10.06 -0.49
C ALA A 33 12.75 -9.21 0.54
N TYR A 34 12.54 -7.89 0.56
CA TYR A 34 13.39 -6.95 1.28
C TYR A 34 12.78 -6.40 2.58
N VAL A 35 13.61 -5.75 3.39
CA VAL A 35 13.22 -5.11 4.66
C VAL A 35 13.70 -3.67 4.68
N MET A 36 13.22 -2.87 5.64
CA MET A 36 13.50 -1.42 5.70
C MET A 36 15.00 -1.06 5.67
N LYS A 37 15.89 -1.91 6.20
CA LYS A 37 17.34 -1.74 6.08
C LYS A 37 17.81 -1.65 4.62
N HIS A 38 17.25 -2.46 3.72
CA HIS A 38 17.61 -2.42 2.31
C HIS A 38 17.05 -1.17 1.62
N VAL A 39 15.89 -0.68 2.06
CA VAL A 39 15.32 0.60 1.58
C VAL A 39 16.25 1.75 1.97
N ASP A 40 16.75 1.75 3.21
CA ASP A 40 17.74 2.72 3.69
C ASP A 40 19.03 2.68 2.86
N GLU A 41 19.59 1.48 2.63
CA GLU A 41 20.83 1.28 1.88
C GLU A 41 20.80 1.80 0.43
N ILE A 42 19.62 1.87 -0.20
CA ILE A 42 19.48 2.39 -1.57
C ILE A 42 19.17 3.90 -1.62
N GLY A 43 19.10 4.60 -0.48
CA GLY A 43 18.80 6.04 -0.40
C GLY A 43 17.49 6.38 0.32
N GLY A 44 16.77 5.39 0.83
CA GLY A 44 15.62 5.58 1.72
C GLY A 44 14.33 6.02 1.03
N VAL A 45 13.42 6.55 1.84
CA VAL A 45 12.11 7.08 1.38
C VAL A 45 12.24 8.20 0.33
N PRO A 46 13.27 9.10 0.36
CA PRO A 46 13.45 10.10 -0.69
C PRO A 46 13.52 9.54 -2.12
N VAL A 47 14.04 8.32 -2.31
CA VAL A 47 14.12 7.66 -3.64
C VAL A 47 12.73 7.45 -4.24
N VAL A 48 11.81 6.86 -3.48
CA VAL A 48 10.43 6.66 -3.96
C VAL A 48 9.69 7.99 -4.11
N MET A 49 9.94 8.97 -3.23
CA MET A 49 9.31 10.29 -3.32
C MET A 49 9.76 11.05 -4.57
N ARG A 50 11.05 11.02 -4.91
CA ARG A 50 11.59 11.59 -6.15
C ARG A 50 10.97 10.93 -7.38
N ALA A 51 10.97 9.60 -7.44
CA ALA A 51 10.37 8.88 -8.56
C ALA A 51 8.89 9.21 -8.77
N LEU A 52 8.11 9.36 -7.68
CA LEU A 52 6.71 9.78 -7.75
C LEU A 52 6.55 11.25 -8.12
N LEU A 53 7.41 12.14 -7.64
CA LEU A 53 7.40 13.56 -7.99
C LEU A 53 7.65 13.76 -9.50
N ASP A 54 8.70 13.12 -10.02
CA ASP A 54 9.08 13.25 -11.43
C ASP A 54 8.00 12.67 -12.37
N ALA A 55 7.24 11.68 -11.90
CA ALA A 55 6.08 11.12 -12.59
C ALA A 55 4.79 11.95 -12.44
N GLY A 56 4.82 13.07 -11.71
CA GLY A 56 3.64 13.91 -11.46
C GLY A 56 2.61 13.28 -10.52
N LEU A 57 3.03 12.32 -9.69
CA LEU A 57 2.19 11.59 -8.73
C LEU A 57 2.34 12.07 -7.29
N LEU A 58 3.25 13.02 -7.03
CA LEU A 58 3.46 13.65 -5.73
C LEU A 58 3.32 15.17 -5.84
N HIS A 59 2.64 15.79 -4.88
CA HIS A 59 2.52 17.25 -4.79
C HIS A 59 3.82 17.85 -4.26
N GLY A 60 4.58 18.49 -5.15
CA GLY A 60 5.90 19.07 -4.84
C GLY A 60 5.84 20.36 -4.02
N ASP A 61 4.71 21.06 -4.04
CA ASP A 61 4.47 22.36 -3.40
C ASP A 61 4.07 22.26 -1.92
N CYS A 62 3.86 21.05 -1.40
CA CYS A 62 3.54 20.84 0.00
C CYS A 62 4.69 21.29 0.91
N LEU A 63 4.40 22.18 1.86
CA LEU A 63 5.32 22.61 2.91
C LEU A 63 5.69 21.43 3.81
N THR A 64 6.96 21.35 4.22
CA THR A 64 7.44 20.35 5.18
C THR A 64 7.99 21.00 6.46
N VAL A 65 8.39 20.17 7.40
CA VAL A 65 8.98 20.61 8.68
C VAL A 65 10.34 21.29 8.54
N THR A 66 11.01 21.19 7.38
CA THR A 66 12.26 21.91 7.12
C THR A 66 12.04 23.40 6.83
N GLY A 67 10.78 23.81 6.64
CA GLY A 67 10.42 25.15 6.17
C GLY A 67 10.45 25.29 4.64
N GLU A 68 10.87 24.25 3.93
CA GLU A 68 10.90 24.18 2.46
C GLU A 68 9.79 23.27 1.93
N THR A 69 9.48 23.41 0.65
CA THR A 69 8.55 22.55 -0.08
C THR A 69 9.13 21.16 -0.30
N MET A 70 8.28 20.18 -0.60
CA MET A 70 8.71 18.81 -0.90
C MET A 70 9.69 18.76 -2.09
N ALA A 71 9.42 19.52 -3.15
CA ALA A 71 10.27 19.56 -4.32
C ALA A 71 11.66 20.16 -4.03
N GLU A 72 11.74 21.20 -3.21
CA GLU A 72 13.00 21.80 -2.77
C GLU A 72 13.81 20.79 -1.95
N ASN A 73 13.20 20.15 -0.95
CA ASN A 73 13.87 19.13 -0.14
C ASN A 73 14.46 18.00 -1.00
N LEU A 74 13.69 17.46 -1.95
CA LEU A 74 14.18 16.41 -2.83
C LEU A 74 15.27 16.91 -3.78
N ALA A 75 15.23 18.18 -4.21
CA ALA A 75 16.29 18.81 -5.01
C ALA A 75 17.59 18.97 -4.21
N HIS A 76 17.51 19.25 -2.91
CA HIS A 76 18.68 19.31 -2.05
C HIS A 76 19.28 17.94 -1.73
N ILE A 77 18.45 16.91 -1.56
CA ILE A 77 18.91 15.55 -1.25
C ILE A 77 19.54 14.87 -2.47
N GLU A 78 19.06 15.17 -3.68
CA GLU A 78 19.45 14.51 -4.94
C GLU A 78 19.47 12.96 -4.80
N PRO A 79 18.35 12.33 -4.38
CA PRO A 79 18.33 10.89 -4.16
C PRO A 79 18.57 10.13 -5.48
N PRO A 80 19.21 8.96 -5.43
CA PRO A 80 19.41 8.14 -6.62
C PRO A 80 18.08 7.64 -7.19
N ASP A 81 18.12 7.14 -8.43
CA ASP A 81 17.00 6.43 -9.03
C ASP A 81 16.70 5.10 -8.30
N PRO A 82 15.45 4.58 -8.40
CA PRO A 82 15.13 3.24 -7.91
C PRO A 82 16.11 2.17 -8.42
N ASP A 83 16.61 1.33 -7.52
CA ASP A 83 17.67 0.34 -7.80
C ASP A 83 17.20 -0.83 -8.71
N GLY A 84 15.88 -0.93 -8.93
CA GLY A 84 15.26 -1.95 -9.77
C GLY A 84 15.02 -3.28 -9.06
N LYS A 85 15.46 -3.45 -7.80
CA LYS A 85 15.22 -4.64 -6.99
C LYS A 85 14.38 -4.32 -5.76
N VAL A 86 14.92 -3.52 -4.83
CA VAL A 86 14.22 -3.12 -3.60
C VAL A 86 13.07 -2.19 -3.95
N LEU A 87 13.35 -1.19 -4.79
CA LEU A 87 12.36 -0.33 -5.42
C LEU A 87 12.43 -0.53 -6.93
N ARG A 88 11.33 -1.01 -7.51
CA ARG A 88 11.18 -1.12 -8.96
C ARG A 88 11.15 0.25 -9.62
N ALA A 89 11.64 0.29 -10.86
CA ALA A 89 11.47 1.45 -11.73
C ALA A 89 9.99 1.69 -12.07
N MET A 90 9.62 2.94 -12.33
CA MET A 90 8.24 3.34 -12.66
C MET A 90 7.64 2.60 -13.85
N ASN A 91 8.47 2.20 -14.83
CA ASN A 91 8.05 1.48 -16.03
C ASN A 91 8.06 -0.06 -15.88
N ASN A 92 8.51 -0.58 -14.74
CA ASN A 92 8.54 -2.02 -14.45
C ASN A 92 8.06 -2.32 -13.02
N PRO A 93 6.86 -1.84 -12.63
CA PRO A 93 6.34 -2.00 -11.28
C PRO A 93 6.01 -3.47 -10.97
N ILE A 94 5.82 -3.80 -9.70
CA ILE A 94 5.33 -5.12 -9.26
C ILE A 94 3.87 -5.29 -9.68
N HIS A 95 3.04 -4.27 -9.39
CA HIS A 95 1.68 -4.17 -9.90
C HIS A 95 1.43 -2.78 -10.49
N PRO A 96 0.60 -2.68 -11.54
CA PRO A 96 0.32 -1.40 -12.22
C PRO A 96 -0.45 -0.41 -11.34
N THR A 97 -1.08 -0.88 -10.26
CA THR A 97 -1.85 -0.07 -9.30
C THR A 97 -1.37 -0.32 -7.87
N GLY A 98 -1.86 0.49 -6.93
CA GLY A 98 -1.44 0.47 -5.54
C GLY A 98 -1.73 -0.85 -4.83
N GLY A 99 -0.97 -1.13 -3.78
CA GLY A 99 -1.07 -2.36 -2.99
C GLY A 99 -2.25 -2.43 -2.01
N ILE A 100 -3.11 -1.42 -1.98
CA ILE A 100 -4.31 -1.34 -1.14
C ILE A 100 -5.51 -1.12 -2.05
N THR A 101 -6.56 -1.93 -1.86
CA THR A 101 -7.81 -1.84 -2.59
C THR A 101 -8.97 -1.66 -1.63
N ILE A 102 -9.89 -0.76 -1.99
CA ILE A 102 -11.13 -0.55 -1.25
C ILE A 102 -12.24 -1.35 -1.93
N LEU A 103 -12.94 -2.17 -1.16
CA LEU A 103 -14.06 -2.98 -1.61
C LEU A 103 -15.38 -2.37 -1.13
N HIS A 104 -16.42 -2.53 -1.94
CA HIS A 104 -17.80 -2.30 -1.55
C HIS A 104 -18.62 -3.50 -2.01
N GLY A 105 -19.77 -3.72 -1.37
CA GLY A 105 -20.67 -4.80 -1.74
C GLY A 105 -21.71 -5.03 -0.68
N SER A 106 -22.52 -6.08 -0.85
CA SER A 106 -23.59 -6.43 0.08
C SER A 106 -23.09 -6.71 1.51
N LEU A 107 -21.87 -7.23 1.67
CA LEU A 107 -21.26 -7.51 2.98
C LEU A 107 -20.44 -6.35 3.55
N ALA A 108 -20.12 -5.33 2.75
CA ALA A 108 -19.34 -4.17 3.16
C ALA A 108 -19.92 -2.90 2.54
N PRO A 109 -21.16 -2.50 2.90
CA PRO A 109 -21.84 -1.35 2.29
C PRO A 109 -21.14 -0.02 2.56
N GLU A 110 -20.47 0.11 3.71
CA GLU A 110 -19.68 1.30 4.09
C GLU A 110 -18.20 1.20 3.69
N GLY A 111 -17.82 0.10 3.04
CA GLY A 111 -16.48 -0.15 2.54
C GLY A 111 -15.66 -1.12 3.40
N ALA A 112 -14.74 -1.83 2.75
CA ALA A 112 -13.72 -2.68 3.38
C ALA A 112 -12.36 -2.45 2.70
N VAL A 113 -11.28 -2.86 3.37
CA VAL A 113 -9.91 -2.67 2.89
C VAL A 113 -9.24 -4.04 2.73
N VAL A 114 -8.63 -4.27 1.57
CA VAL A 114 -7.79 -5.44 1.32
C VAL A 114 -6.43 -5.01 0.79
N LYS A 115 -5.38 -5.72 1.20
CA LYS A 115 -4.02 -5.51 0.70
C LYS A 115 -3.78 -6.39 -0.53
N SER A 116 -4.06 -5.85 -1.72
CA SER A 116 -3.90 -6.54 -3.01
C SER A 116 -2.44 -6.85 -3.35
N ALA A 117 -1.46 -6.18 -2.75
CA ALA A 117 -0.04 -6.50 -2.95
C ALA A 117 0.39 -7.90 -2.48
N GLY A 118 -0.50 -8.66 -1.82
CA GLY A 118 -0.20 -9.97 -1.27
C GLY A 118 -0.66 -11.17 -2.11
N PHE A 119 -1.36 -10.95 -3.23
CA PHE A 119 -1.91 -12.02 -4.05
C PHE A 119 -2.20 -11.56 -5.49
N ASP A 120 -2.17 -12.51 -6.43
CA ASP A 120 -2.40 -12.25 -7.86
C ASP A 120 -3.83 -12.61 -8.34
N SER A 121 -4.65 -13.22 -7.48
CA SER A 121 -6.00 -13.64 -7.85
C SER A 121 -6.97 -12.47 -7.84
N ASP A 122 -7.70 -12.28 -8.95
CA ASP A 122 -8.68 -11.20 -9.10
C ASP A 122 -10.02 -11.49 -8.39
N VAL A 123 -10.40 -12.76 -8.30
CA VAL A 123 -11.66 -13.22 -7.72
C VAL A 123 -11.41 -14.44 -6.83
N PHE A 124 -12.04 -14.45 -5.66
CA PHE A 124 -12.08 -15.59 -4.76
C PHE A 124 -13.52 -15.88 -4.36
N GLU A 125 -13.92 -17.15 -4.43
CA GLU A 125 -15.24 -17.63 -4.01
C GLU A 125 -15.08 -18.84 -3.11
N GLY A 126 -15.92 -18.94 -2.09
CA GLY A 126 -15.91 -20.05 -1.15
C GLY A 126 -17.14 -20.07 -0.25
N THR A 127 -17.20 -21.07 0.63
CA THR A 127 -18.35 -21.30 1.52
C THR A 127 -18.13 -20.59 2.85
N ALA A 128 -19.08 -19.75 3.26
CA ALA A 128 -18.98 -18.99 4.50
C ALA A 128 -18.83 -19.90 5.74
N ARG A 129 -17.78 -19.71 6.52
CA ARG A 129 -17.56 -20.31 7.84
C ARG A 129 -17.42 -19.20 8.88
N VAL A 130 -18.52 -18.92 9.55
CA VAL A 130 -18.64 -17.74 10.43
C VAL A 130 -18.17 -18.05 11.86
N PHE A 131 -17.39 -17.14 12.43
CA PHE A 131 -16.96 -17.15 13.82
C PHE A 131 -17.19 -15.78 14.46
N GLU A 132 -17.68 -15.78 15.71
CA GLU A 132 -17.99 -14.54 16.44
C GLU A 132 -16.77 -13.86 17.09
N ARG A 133 -15.64 -14.58 17.17
CA ARG A 133 -14.40 -14.11 17.80
C ARG A 133 -13.18 -14.82 17.26
N GLU A 134 -12.04 -14.15 17.32
CA GLU A 134 -10.74 -14.65 16.84
C GLU A 134 -10.39 -16.03 17.42
N ARG A 135 -10.53 -16.23 18.74
CA ARG A 135 -10.12 -17.50 19.37
C ARG A 135 -10.84 -18.71 18.80
N ALA A 136 -12.12 -18.59 18.45
CA ALA A 136 -12.89 -19.70 17.88
C ALA A 136 -12.41 -20.05 16.47
N ALA A 137 -12.00 -19.06 15.67
CA ALA A 137 -11.42 -19.29 14.35
C ALA A 137 -10.04 -19.96 14.46
N LEU A 138 -9.22 -19.58 15.45
CA LEU A 138 -7.93 -20.23 15.72
C LEU A 138 -8.09 -21.68 16.17
N ASP A 139 -9.02 -21.96 17.09
CA ASP A 139 -9.30 -23.33 17.53
C ASP A 139 -9.73 -24.21 16.32
N ALA A 140 -10.60 -23.67 15.46
CA ALA A 140 -11.05 -24.34 14.23
C ALA A 140 -9.95 -24.52 13.17
N LEU A 141 -8.90 -23.69 13.19
CA LEU A 141 -7.72 -23.88 12.36
C LEU A 141 -6.84 -25.01 12.94
N GLU A 142 -6.63 -25.00 14.26
CA GLU A 142 -5.79 -25.97 14.98
C GLU A 142 -6.36 -27.39 14.92
N ASP A 143 -7.69 -27.54 14.96
CA ASP A 143 -8.37 -28.85 14.94
C ASP A 143 -8.72 -29.37 13.52
N GLY A 144 -8.44 -28.58 12.49
CA GLY A 144 -8.68 -28.94 11.08
C GLY A 144 -10.11 -28.73 10.59
N THR A 145 -10.96 -28.02 11.35
CA THR A 145 -12.30 -27.62 10.90
C THR A 145 -12.26 -26.63 9.74
N ILE A 146 -11.28 -25.73 9.69
CA ILE A 146 -11.04 -24.83 8.54
C ILE A 146 -10.36 -25.61 7.42
N THR A 147 -10.91 -25.53 6.21
CA THR A 147 -10.45 -26.29 5.05
C THR A 147 -10.36 -25.44 3.79
N HIS A 148 -9.76 -26.01 2.73
CA HIS A 148 -9.68 -25.36 1.44
C HIS A 148 -11.07 -24.99 0.89
N GLY A 149 -11.25 -23.73 0.49
CA GLY A 149 -12.49 -23.22 -0.09
C GLY A 149 -13.47 -22.61 0.92
N ASP A 150 -13.09 -22.50 2.19
CA ASP A 150 -13.84 -21.71 3.16
C ASP A 150 -13.61 -20.18 2.97
N VAL A 151 -14.62 -19.38 3.30
CA VAL A 151 -14.61 -17.91 3.39
C VAL A 151 -14.99 -17.47 4.79
#